data_AF-A0A7S4A4K2-F1
#
_entry.id   AF-A0A7S4A4K2-F1
#
_cell.length_a   1.000
_cell.length_b   1.000
_cell.length_c   1.000
_cell.angle_alpha   90.00
_cell.angle_beta   90.00
_cell.angle_gamma   90.00
#
_symmetry.space_group_name_H-M   'P 1'
#
loop_
_entity.id
_entity.type
_entity.pdbx_description
1 polymer ?
#
loop_
_entity_poly.entity_id
_entity_poly.type
_entity_poly.pdbx_seq_one_letter_code
_entity_poly.pdbx_strand_id
1 'polypeptide(L)'
;REAARRAREAASRAREAVRREEAARKAARPPRVLFVHGLESGPHGLKARYLAERFEHSLCVAMPNSATATSFVHDYEECLELQREALAAFKPDVIVGSSFGGALCLDLISRGFWIGPAVLLCPAHRNIMHRILRDPSREFPFRRGSDPHIRLPLLHLRRRFPERRFYPGGTAPPAWDASTSGDHGHPEGGPYVVVHGKRDTVVDIADSRALLAKAQTACASLVEVDDGHGLKTLCGVPADDPDAAPLPPPLLLDRLVWGLWDAANWRERGARRPSAGSPFYFRTYSIGPGGESSLG
;
A
#
# COMPACT_ATOMS: atom_id res chain seq x y z
N ARG A 1 -24.92 -21.27 -35.35
CA ARG A 1 -24.94 -20.21 -34.30
C ARG A 1 -24.85 -20.81 -32.89
N GLU A 2 -25.67 -21.81 -32.56
CA GLU A 2 -25.65 -22.45 -31.24
C GLU A 2 -24.34 -23.18 -30.92
N ALA A 3 -23.78 -23.94 -31.87
CA ALA A 3 -22.47 -24.59 -31.71
C ALA A 3 -21.35 -23.58 -31.38
N ALA A 4 -21.35 -22.41 -32.03
CA ALA A 4 -20.39 -21.34 -31.77
C ALA A 4 -20.56 -20.72 -30.37
N ARG A 5 -21.81 -20.59 -29.87
CA ARG A 5 -22.08 -20.14 -28.49
C ARG A 5 -21.53 -21.15 -27.48
N ARG A 6 -21.85 -22.44 -27.65
CA ARG A 6 -21.36 -23.53 -26.77
C ARG A 6 -19.83 -23.59 -26.73
N ALA A 7 -19.17 -23.39 -27.89
CA ALA A 7 -17.71 -23.33 -27.96
C ALA A 7 -17.12 -22.13 -27.18
N ARG A 8 -17.73 -20.94 -27.27
CA ARG A 8 -17.30 -19.75 -26.50
C ARG A 8 -17.48 -19.94 -25.00
N GLU A 9 -18.60 -20.51 -24.56
CA GLU A 9 -18.86 -20.81 -23.15
C GLU A 9 -17.88 -21.85 -22.61
N ALA A 10 -17.60 -22.92 -23.38
CA ALA A 10 -16.61 -23.93 -23.00
C ALA A 10 -15.21 -23.33 -22.88
N ALA A 11 -14.80 -22.49 -23.83
CA ALA A 11 -13.51 -21.79 -23.77
C ALA A 11 -13.43 -20.83 -22.58
N SER A 12 -14.53 -20.13 -22.25
CA SER A 12 -14.59 -19.27 -21.06
C SER A 12 -14.43 -20.07 -19.76
N ARG A 13 -15.15 -21.20 -19.63
CA ARG A 13 -15.04 -22.10 -18.47
C ARG A 13 -13.63 -22.68 -18.33
N ALA A 14 -13.01 -23.07 -19.43
CA ALA A 14 -11.63 -23.58 -19.41
C ALA A 14 -10.64 -22.50 -18.96
N ARG A 15 -10.75 -21.26 -19.48
CA ARG A 15 -9.92 -20.13 -19.03
C ARG A 15 -10.12 -19.79 -17.56
N GLU A 16 -11.36 -19.87 -17.08
CA GLU A 16 -11.66 -19.65 -15.67
C GLU A 16 -11.07 -20.75 -14.77
N ALA A 17 -11.13 -22.02 -15.20
CA ALA A 17 -10.52 -23.14 -14.48
C ALA A 17 -9.00 -22.96 -14.35
N VAL A 18 -8.31 -22.64 -15.45
CA VAL A 18 -6.86 -22.36 -15.44
C VAL A 18 -6.54 -21.20 -14.50
N ARG A 19 -7.29 -20.10 -14.56
CA ARG A 19 -7.10 -18.95 -13.64
C ARG A 19 -7.28 -19.34 -12.19
N ARG A 20 -8.30 -20.15 -11.85
CA ARG A 20 -8.53 -20.61 -10.48
C ARG A 20 -7.40 -21.51 -9.98
N GLU A 21 -6.88 -22.39 -10.83
CA GLU A 21 -5.74 -23.24 -10.49
C GLU A 21 -4.47 -22.43 -10.25
N GLU A 22 -4.15 -21.48 -11.14
CA GLU A 22 -3.03 -20.56 -10.96
C GLU A 22 -3.15 -19.74 -9.69
N ALA A 23 -4.35 -19.26 -9.38
CA ALA A 23 -4.62 -18.45 -8.20
C ALA A 23 -4.53 -19.28 -6.91
N ALA A 24 -5.06 -20.51 -6.90
CA ALA A 24 -4.88 -21.46 -5.80
C ALA A 24 -3.40 -21.80 -5.57
N ARG A 25 -2.62 -22.03 -6.65
CA ARG A 25 -1.16 -22.24 -6.55
C ARG A 25 -0.44 -21.01 -6.01
N LYS A 26 -0.85 -19.82 -6.43
CA LYS A 26 -0.34 -18.54 -5.95
C LYS A 26 -0.63 -18.35 -4.46
N ALA A 27 -1.85 -18.65 -4.02
CA ALA A 27 -2.24 -18.59 -2.63
C ALA A 27 -1.47 -19.62 -1.77
N ALA A 28 -1.15 -20.80 -2.30
CA ALA A 28 -0.43 -21.84 -1.56
C ALA A 28 1.04 -21.50 -1.24
N ARG A 29 1.66 -20.55 -1.94
CA ARG A 29 3.07 -20.15 -1.73
C ARG A 29 3.19 -18.89 -0.85
N PRO A 30 4.38 -18.64 -0.26
CA PRO A 30 4.71 -17.35 0.36
C PRO A 30 4.58 -16.19 -0.64
N PRO A 31 4.19 -14.98 -0.17
CA PRO A 31 4.09 -13.81 -1.04
C PRO A 31 5.46 -13.35 -1.52
N ARG A 32 5.51 -12.90 -2.76
CA ARG A 32 6.62 -12.15 -3.35
C ARG A 32 6.49 -10.70 -2.93
N VAL A 33 7.50 -10.17 -2.27
CA VAL A 33 7.49 -8.83 -1.67
C VAL A 33 8.39 -7.91 -2.47
N LEU A 34 7.85 -6.82 -3.02
CA LEU A 34 8.66 -5.73 -3.54
C LEU A 34 8.75 -4.63 -2.47
N PHE A 35 9.93 -4.43 -1.92
CA PHE A 35 10.21 -3.36 -0.99
C PHE A 35 10.78 -2.13 -1.72
N VAL A 36 10.15 -0.98 -1.52
CA VAL A 36 10.56 0.33 -2.05
C VAL A 36 11.09 1.15 -0.88
N HIS A 37 12.40 1.37 -0.86
CA HIS A 37 13.09 1.98 0.27
C HIS A 37 12.87 3.50 0.39
N GLY A 38 13.24 4.08 1.52
CA GLY A 38 13.18 5.53 1.74
C GLY A 38 14.38 6.28 1.13
N LEU A 39 14.32 7.61 1.15
CA LEU A 39 15.44 8.46 0.74
C LEU A 39 16.66 8.19 1.64
N GLU A 40 17.88 8.23 1.08
CA GLU A 40 19.15 7.94 1.78
C GLU A 40 19.26 6.52 2.39
N SER A 41 18.29 5.65 2.14
CA SER A 41 18.36 4.22 2.46
C SER A 41 18.61 3.40 1.19
N GLY A 42 18.65 2.08 1.32
CA GLY A 42 18.88 1.20 0.18
C GLY A 42 18.59 -0.27 0.48
N PRO A 43 18.97 -1.18 -0.42
CA PRO A 43 18.72 -2.63 -0.30
C PRO A 43 19.32 -3.28 0.96
N HIS A 44 20.29 -2.63 1.60
CA HIS A 44 20.93 -3.10 2.84
C HIS A 44 20.38 -2.41 4.10
N GLY A 45 19.32 -1.62 3.98
CA GLY A 45 18.64 -1.00 5.12
C GLY A 45 17.98 -2.06 6.03
N LEU A 46 17.69 -1.66 7.29
CA LEU A 46 17.09 -2.55 8.29
C LEU A 46 15.82 -3.25 7.78
N LYS A 47 14.87 -2.49 7.22
CA LYS A 47 13.59 -3.01 6.71
C LYS A 47 13.77 -3.93 5.50
N ALA A 48 14.69 -3.59 4.60
CA ALA A 48 14.99 -4.42 3.42
C ALA A 48 15.57 -5.79 3.83
N ARG A 49 16.54 -5.79 4.76
CA ARG A 49 17.12 -7.03 5.32
C ARG A 49 16.08 -7.83 6.10
N TYR A 50 15.30 -7.17 6.95
CA TYR A 50 14.24 -7.81 7.72
C TYR A 50 13.26 -8.60 6.84
N LEU A 51 12.84 -8.01 5.72
CA LEU A 51 11.97 -8.65 4.74
C LEU A 51 12.70 -9.78 3.98
N ALA A 52 13.94 -9.56 3.54
CA ALA A 52 14.74 -10.58 2.85
C ALA A 52 15.01 -11.82 3.70
N GLU A 53 15.13 -11.67 5.02
CA GLU A 53 15.29 -12.79 5.96
C GLU A 53 14.01 -13.61 6.16
N ARG A 54 12.83 -13.04 5.89
CA ARG A 54 11.52 -13.63 6.23
C ARG A 54 10.70 -14.06 5.02
N PHE A 55 11.00 -13.53 3.85
CA PHE A 55 10.34 -13.89 2.60
C PHE A 55 11.38 -14.42 1.61
N GLU A 56 11.18 -15.67 1.18
CA GLU A 56 12.02 -16.34 0.17
C GLU A 56 12.16 -15.50 -1.11
N HIS A 57 11.13 -14.72 -1.44
CA HIS A 57 11.11 -13.85 -2.60
C HIS A 57 10.87 -12.40 -2.18
N SER A 58 11.92 -11.73 -1.71
CA SER A 58 11.93 -10.29 -1.44
C SER A 58 12.87 -9.58 -2.41
N LEU A 59 12.40 -8.52 -3.05
CA LEU A 59 13.20 -7.66 -3.92
C LEU A 59 13.21 -6.23 -3.38
N CYS A 60 14.38 -5.61 -3.32
CA CYS A 60 14.55 -4.19 -3.10
C CYS A 60 15.49 -3.64 -4.17
N VAL A 61 14.97 -2.78 -5.05
CA VAL A 61 15.78 -2.11 -6.08
C VAL A 61 16.43 -0.88 -5.47
N ALA A 62 17.73 -0.69 -5.71
CA ALA A 62 18.43 0.52 -5.30
C ALA A 62 17.93 1.71 -6.14
N MET A 63 17.59 2.81 -5.48
CA MET A 63 17.14 4.04 -6.12
C MET A 63 18.23 5.12 -6.04
N PRO A 64 18.33 6.00 -7.06
CA PRO A 64 19.17 7.19 -7.01
C PRO A 64 18.96 8.01 -5.74
N ASN A 65 20.03 8.60 -5.21
CA ASN A 65 19.94 9.45 -4.03
C ASN A 65 19.63 10.90 -4.42
N SER A 66 18.39 11.33 -4.19
CA SER A 66 17.95 12.69 -4.50
C SER A 66 18.59 13.79 -3.65
N ALA A 67 19.43 13.45 -2.65
CA ALA A 67 20.10 14.43 -1.80
C ALA A 67 21.21 15.20 -2.52
N THR A 68 21.76 14.64 -3.62
CA THR A 68 22.86 15.25 -4.41
C THR A 68 22.42 15.71 -5.79
N ALA A 69 21.13 15.68 -6.08
CA ALA A 69 20.62 15.87 -7.43
C ALA A 69 20.48 17.33 -7.81
N THR A 70 20.87 17.65 -9.04
CA THR A 70 20.65 18.96 -9.67
C THR A 70 19.16 19.21 -9.97
N SER A 71 18.34 18.14 -10.00
CA SER A 71 16.89 18.19 -10.15
C SER A 71 16.24 17.07 -9.34
N PHE A 72 15.42 17.44 -8.36
CA PHE A 72 14.69 16.48 -7.53
C PHE A 72 13.56 15.81 -8.32
N VAL A 73 12.96 16.52 -9.27
CA VAL A 73 11.89 15.99 -10.12
C VAL A 73 12.40 14.88 -11.04
N HIS A 74 13.56 15.08 -11.68
CA HIS A 74 14.13 14.06 -12.57
C HIS A 74 14.46 12.77 -11.80
N ASP A 75 15.11 12.90 -10.64
CA ASP A 75 15.40 11.75 -9.76
C ASP A 75 14.13 11.03 -9.31
N TYR A 76 13.07 11.77 -8.98
CA TYR A 76 11.81 11.17 -8.56
C TYR A 76 11.15 10.34 -9.69
N GLU A 77 11.10 10.88 -10.91
CA GLU A 77 10.53 10.15 -12.06
C GLU A 77 11.43 8.96 -12.45
N GLU A 78 12.76 9.07 -12.36
CA GLU A 78 13.67 7.93 -12.55
C GLU A 78 13.39 6.82 -11.53
N CYS A 79 13.22 7.17 -10.25
CA CYS A 79 12.85 6.22 -9.22
C CYS A 79 11.50 5.54 -9.53
N LEU A 80 10.51 6.30 -10.01
CA LEU A 80 9.19 5.77 -10.35
C LEU A 80 9.26 4.77 -11.51
N GLU A 81 10.01 5.10 -12.56
CA GLU A 81 10.21 4.21 -13.70
C GLU A 81 10.96 2.93 -13.29
N LEU A 82 12.01 3.03 -12.47
CA LEU A 82 12.70 1.86 -11.91
C LEU A 82 11.73 0.94 -11.15
N GLN A 83 10.83 1.50 -10.34
CA GLN A 83 9.83 0.68 -9.64
C GLN A 83 8.78 0.10 -10.58
N ARG A 84 8.37 0.82 -11.64
CA ARG A 84 7.46 0.31 -12.66
C ARG A 84 8.06 -0.88 -13.40
N GLU A 85 9.34 -0.82 -13.76
CA GLU A 85 10.08 -1.92 -14.37
C GLU A 85 10.21 -3.11 -13.41
N ALA A 86 10.51 -2.84 -12.13
CA ALA A 86 10.55 -3.86 -11.10
C ALA A 86 9.19 -4.57 -10.94
N LEU A 87 8.06 -3.84 -10.96
CA LEU A 87 6.73 -4.45 -10.94
C LEU A 87 6.52 -5.41 -12.12
N ALA A 88 6.91 -5.01 -13.33
CA ALA A 88 6.74 -5.81 -14.53
C ALA A 88 7.61 -7.08 -14.55
N ALA A 89 8.88 -6.94 -14.13
CA ALA A 89 9.85 -8.03 -14.13
C ALA A 89 9.63 -9.01 -12.96
N PHE A 90 9.48 -8.47 -11.74
CA PHE A 90 9.40 -9.26 -10.52
C PHE A 90 8.00 -9.81 -10.25
N LYS A 91 6.95 -9.12 -10.72
CA LYS A 91 5.53 -9.49 -10.50
C LYS A 91 5.26 -9.77 -9.01
N PRO A 92 5.41 -8.75 -8.13
CA PRO A 92 5.18 -8.95 -6.72
C PRO A 92 3.71 -9.28 -6.43
N ASP A 93 3.52 -9.87 -5.25
CA ASP A 93 2.21 -10.12 -4.67
C ASP A 93 1.80 -9.02 -3.69
N VAL A 94 2.78 -8.41 -3.04
CA VAL A 94 2.61 -7.30 -2.10
C VAL A 94 3.73 -6.29 -2.35
N ILE A 95 3.39 -5.00 -2.35
CA ILE A 95 4.40 -3.93 -2.28
C ILE A 95 4.50 -3.38 -0.87
N VAL A 96 5.71 -3.01 -0.45
CA VAL A 96 5.97 -2.38 0.84
C VAL A 96 6.79 -1.11 0.59
N GLY A 97 6.24 0.06 0.88
CA GLY A 97 6.90 1.35 0.63
C GLY A 97 7.21 2.09 1.92
N SER A 98 8.44 2.57 2.10
CA SER A 98 8.84 3.33 3.30
C SER A 98 9.18 4.78 2.97
N SER A 99 8.60 5.74 3.71
CA SER A 99 8.89 7.18 3.57
C SER A 99 8.78 7.65 2.11
N PHE A 100 9.90 8.03 1.48
CA PHE A 100 10.01 8.32 0.04
C PHE A 100 9.44 7.18 -0.84
N GLY A 101 9.82 5.93 -0.57
CA GLY A 101 9.29 4.76 -1.28
C GLY A 101 7.79 4.57 -1.06
N GLY A 102 7.26 5.00 0.08
CA GLY A 102 5.81 5.05 0.32
C GLY A 102 5.09 6.05 -0.59
N ALA A 103 5.72 7.18 -0.90
CA ALA A 103 5.21 8.15 -1.87
C ALA A 103 5.19 7.57 -3.29
N LEU A 104 6.27 6.87 -3.69
CA LEU A 104 6.32 6.17 -4.98
C LEU A 104 5.24 5.07 -5.08
N CYS A 105 5.06 4.26 -4.04
CA CYS A 105 4.00 3.25 -4.01
C CYS A 105 2.60 3.88 -4.17
N LEU A 106 2.33 5.00 -3.51
CA LEU A 106 1.08 5.74 -3.70
C LEU A 106 0.92 6.27 -5.13
N ASP A 107 2.02 6.72 -5.75
CA ASP A 107 1.98 7.17 -7.14
C ASP A 107 1.71 6.01 -8.10
N LEU A 108 2.39 4.87 -7.94
CA LEU A 108 2.14 3.63 -8.69
C LEU A 108 0.67 3.17 -8.57
N ILE A 109 0.10 3.21 -7.36
CA ILE A 109 -1.31 2.92 -7.12
C ILE A 109 -2.20 3.93 -7.86
N SER A 110 -1.93 5.23 -7.71
CA SER A 110 -2.76 6.29 -8.28
C SER A 110 -2.77 6.28 -9.82
N ARG A 111 -1.63 5.95 -10.44
CA ARG A 111 -1.46 5.81 -11.89
C ARG A 111 -1.97 4.45 -12.41
N GLY A 112 -2.32 3.51 -11.53
CA GLY A 112 -2.85 2.19 -11.89
C GLY A 112 -1.79 1.17 -12.31
N PHE A 113 -0.51 1.46 -12.08
CA PHE A 113 0.56 0.48 -12.26
C PHE A 113 0.52 -0.62 -11.20
N TRP A 114 -0.09 -0.35 -10.05
CA TRP A 114 -0.35 -1.34 -9.00
C TRP A 114 -1.81 -1.32 -8.55
N ILE A 115 -2.41 -2.51 -8.47
CA ILE A 115 -3.77 -2.73 -7.97
C ILE A 115 -3.82 -3.81 -6.88
N GLY A 116 -2.66 -4.27 -6.41
CA GLY A 116 -2.57 -5.32 -5.39
C GLY A 116 -2.46 -4.77 -3.97
N PRO A 117 -2.20 -5.66 -2.99
CA PRO A 117 -1.99 -5.27 -1.60
C PRO A 117 -0.76 -4.38 -1.37
N ALA A 118 -0.83 -3.43 -0.44
CA ALA A 118 0.31 -2.56 -0.11
C ALA A 118 0.46 -2.27 1.40
N VAL A 119 1.70 -2.32 1.90
CA VAL A 119 2.06 -1.80 3.23
C VAL A 119 2.82 -0.49 3.03
N LEU A 120 2.33 0.60 3.62
CA LEU A 120 2.92 1.93 3.50
C LEU A 120 3.42 2.40 4.87
N LEU A 121 4.72 2.62 5.00
CA LEU A 121 5.38 2.96 6.26
C LEU A 121 5.74 4.45 6.25
N CYS A 122 5.08 5.25 7.09
CA CYS A 122 5.22 6.71 7.18
C CYS A 122 5.32 7.41 5.80
N PRO A 123 4.36 7.22 4.87
CA PRO A 123 4.52 7.64 3.48
C PRO A 123 4.71 9.16 3.34
N ALA A 124 5.84 9.60 2.80
CA ALA A 124 6.24 11.01 2.74
C ALA A 124 5.57 11.82 1.60
N HIS A 125 4.44 11.35 1.07
CA HIS A 125 3.77 11.85 -0.12
C HIS A 125 3.53 13.38 -0.16
N ARG A 126 3.21 14.01 0.98
CA ARG A 126 3.04 15.46 1.05
C ARG A 126 4.37 16.22 0.98
N ASN A 127 5.38 15.77 1.73
CA ASN A 127 6.73 16.36 1.72
C ASN A 127 7.35 16.28 0.32
N ILE A 128 7.24 15.13 -0.33
CA ILE A 128 7.72 14.91 -1.70
C ILE A 128 7.00 15.82 -2.69
N MET A 129 5.66 15.90 -2.59
CA MET A 129 4.89 16.79 -3.45
C MET A 129 5.31 18.25 -3.28
N HIS A 130 5.52 18.70 -2.04
CA HIS A 130 5.95 20.05 -1.75
C HIS A 130 7.34 20.36 -2.35
N ARG A 131 8.29 19.41 -2.27
CA ARG A 131 9.60 19.52 -2.92
C ARG A 131 9.49 19.60 -4.43
N ILE A 132 8.73 18.70 -5.07
CA ILE A 132 8.47 18.71 -6.52
C ILE A 132 7.88 20.06 -6.97
N LEU A 133 6.91 20.59 -6.21
CA LEU A 133 6.26 21.86 -6.54
C LEU A 133 7.19 23.08 -6.42
N ARG A 134 8.27 22.98 -5.63
CA ARG A 134 9.23 24.05 -5.38
C ARG A 134 10.54 23.91 -6.16
N ASP A 135 10.72 22.83 -6.92
CA ASP A 135 11.93 22.60 -7.68
C ASP A 135 12.07 23.63 -8.82
N PRO A 136 13.14 24.46 -8.85
CA PRO A 136 13.35 25.47 -9.88
C PRO A 136 13.70 24.87 -11.25
N SER A 137 14.21 23.64 -11.28
CA SER A 137 14.47 22.88 -12.51
C SER A 137 13.22 22.30 -13.13
N ARG A 138 12.05 22.56 -12.53
CA ARG A 138 10.74 22.27 -13.10
C ARG A 138 10.51 23.16 -14.32
N GLU A 139 11.20 22.86 -15.41
CA GLU A 139 10.65 23.13 -16.73
C GLU A 139 9.27 22.47 -16.74
N PHE A 140 8.23 23.15 -17.20
CA PHE A 140 7.01 22.49 -17.62
C PHE A 140 7.24 22.12 -19.09
N PRO A 141 7.76 20.93 -19.46
CA PRO A 141 7.75 20.54 -20.85
C PRO A 141 6.35 20.00 -21.08
N PHE A 142 5.37 20.89 -21.20
CA PHE A 142 4.09 20.53 -21.78
C PHE A 142 4.33 20.35 -23.28
N ARG A 143 5.03 19.28 -23.68
CA ARG A 143 4.96 18.82 -25.06
C ARG A 143 3.50 18.45 -25.29
N ARG A 144 2.78 19.25 -26.08
CA ARG A 144 1.52 18.84 -26.69
C ARG A 144 1.78 17.50 -27.39
N GLY A 145 1.40 16.40 -26.76
CA GLY A 145 1.58 15.05 -27.29
C GLY A 145 2.02 13.97 -26.30
N SER A 146 2.55 14.32 -25.13
CA SER A 146 2.86 13.33 -24.07
C SER A 146 1.78 13.35 -22.97
N ASP A 147 1.30 12.16 -22.65
CA ASP A 147 0.20 11.76 -21.76
C ASP A 147 -0.40 12.82 -20.79
N PRO A 148 -1.71 13.17 -20.89
CA PRO A 148 -2.40 14.11 -20.00
C PRO A 148 -2.58 13.64 -18.53
N HIS A 149 -1.95 12.54 -18.12
CA HIS A 149 -2.12 11.92 -16.80
C HIS A 149 -1.17 12.38 -15.69
N ILE A 150 -0.31 13.39 -15.90
CA ILE A 150 0.30 14.12 -14.77
C ILE A 150 -0.75 15.08 -14.17
N ARG A 151 -1.78 14.52 -13.53
CA ARG A 151 -2.53 15.24 -12.49
C ARG A 151 -2.02 14.68 -11.17
N LEU A 152 -1.70 15.58 -10.25
CA LEU A 152 -1.27 15.32 -8.88
C LEU A 152 -1.84 13.98 -8.35
N PRO A 153 -1.06 13.13 -7.67
CA PRO A 153 -1.53 11.87 -7.06
C PRO A 153 -2.82 12.03 -6.25
N LEU A 154 -2.97 13.19 -5.58
CA LEU A 154 -4.17 13.56 -4.81
C LEU A 154 -5.41 13.86 -5.68
N LEU A 155 -5.25 14.29 -6.94
CA LEU A 155 -6.34 14.58 -7.87
C LEU A 155 -6.80 13.33 -8.64
N HIS A 156 -5.93 12.33 -8.84
CA HIS A 156 -6.27 11.06 -9.51
C HIS A 156 -7.02 10.08 -8.60
N LEU A 157 -6.78 10.11 -7.29
CA LEU A 157 -7.70 9.47 -6.32
C LEU A 157 -9.15 9.94 -6.56
N ARG A 158 -9.35 11.21 -6.86
CA ARG A 158 -10.69 11.79 -7.12
C ARG A 158 -11.33 11.37 -8.45
N ARG A 159 -10.56 10.89 -9.44
CA ARG A 159 -11.07 10.47 -10.76
C ARG A 159 -11.37 8.98 -10.86
N ARG A 160 -10.69 8.15 -10.07
CA ARG A 160 -10.92 6.69 -10.00
C ARG A 160 -11.98 6.30 -8.96
N PHE A 161 -12.32 7.23 -8.06
CA PHE A 161 -13.37 7.10 -7.06
C PHE A 161 -14.35 8.27 -7.19
N PRO A 162 -15.42 8.16 -8.00
CA PRO A 162 -16.36 9.25 -8.17
C PRO A 162 -17.10 9.53 -6.86
N GLU A 163 -17.10 10.80 -6.43
CA GLU A 163 -17.97 11.27 -5.37
C GLU A 163 -19.44 10.94 -5.71
N ARG A 164 -20.21 10.38 -4.76
CA ARG A 164 -21.65 10.67 -4.60
C ARG A 164 -22.28 9.94 -3.41
N ARG A 165 -22.62 10.68 -2.36
CA ARG A 165 -23.97 11.17 -2.01
C ARG A 165 -23.89 11.65 -0.57
N PHE A 166 -24.22 12.92 -0.40
CA PHE A 166 -24.36 13.59 0.89
C PHE A 166 -25.28 12.76 1.80
N TYR A 167 -24.79 12.32 2.96
CA TYR A 167 -25.63 11.84 4.06
C TYR A 167 -25.70 12.97 5.08
N PRO A 168 -26.83 13.70 5.19
CA PRO A 168 -27.00 14.70 6.23
C PRO A 168 -27.21 14.00 7.57
N GLY A 169 -26.37 14.31 8.55
CA GLY A 169 -26.54 13.88 9.94
C GLY A 169 -25.27 13.25 10.50
N GLY A 170 -24.71 13.85 11.55
CA GLY A 170 -23.43 13.48 12.14
C GLY A 170 -23.44 12.15 12.90
N THR A 171 -23.54 11.04 12.18
CA THR A 171 -23.27 9.70 12.71
C THR A 171 -21.98 9.15 12.11
N ALA A 172 -21.20 8.44 12.92
CA ALA A 172 -19.95 7.77 12.56
C ALA A 172 -20.05 6.99 11.23
N PRO A 173 -18.95 6.86 10.45
CA PRO A 173 -18.96 6.04 9.24
C PRO A 173 -19.39 4.60 9.61
N PRO A 174 -20.18 3.93 8.75
CA PRO A 174 -20.70 2.62 9.10
C PRO A 174 -19.52 1.65 9.26
N ALA A 175 -19.49 0.94 10.40
CA ALA A 175 -18.79 -0.34 10.45
C ALA A 175 -19.28 -1.15 9.25
N TRP A 176 -18.35 -1.78 8.52
CA TRP A 176 -18.62 -2.46 7.25
C TRP A 176 -19.99 -3.18 7.27
N ASP A 177 -20.95 -2.73 6.48
CA ASP A 177 -22.24 -3.42 6.33
C ASP A 177 -22.23 -4.16 5.01
N ALA A 178 -22.08 -5.48 5.12
CA ALA A 178 -22.04 -6.45 4.02
C ALA A 178 -23.35 -6.56 3.24
N SER A 179 -24.46 -6.04 3.75
CA SER A 179 -25.78 -6.30 3.20
C SER A 179 -26.07 -5.53 1.91
N THR A 180 -25.25 -4.53 1.56
CA THR A 180 -25.47 -3.67 0.38
C THR A 180 -24.58 -3.97 -0.82
N SER A 181 -23.58 -4.84 -0.69
CA SER A 181 -22.75 -5.27 -1.83
C SER A 181 -23.35 -6.50 -2.50
N GLY A 182 -24.46 -6.30 -3.21
CA GLY A 182 -24.87 -7.22 -4.28
C GLY A 182 -23.82 -7.21 -5.39
N ASP A 183 -23.44 -8.40 -5.86
CA ASP A 183 -22.75 -8.84 -7.09
C ASP A 183 -22.05 -7.83 -8.06
N HIS A 184 -21.61 -6.70 -7.55
CA HIS A 184 -20.89 -5.65 -8.27
C HIS A 184 -19.42 -5.76 -7.87
N GLY A 185 -18.56 -5.86 -8.88
CA GLY A 185 -17.15 -6.23 -8.78
C GLY A 185 -16.38 -5.54 -7.66
N HIS A 186 -15.34 -6.22 -7.21
CA HIS A 186 -14.34 -5.72 -6.27
C HIS A 186 -14.05 -4.22 -6.50
N PRO A 187 -14.03 -3.37 -5.45
CA PRO A 187 -13.56 -2.00 -5.60
C PRO A 187 -12.17 -2.03 -6.26
N GLU A 188 -11.95 -1.20 -7.28
CA GLU A 188 -10.84 -1.29 -8.25
C GLU A 188 -9.43 -0.96 -7.69
N GLY A 189 -9.09 -1.49 -6.51
CA GLY A 189 -7.78 -1.40 -5.88
C GLY A 189 -7.64 -2.39 -4.73
N GLY A 190 -6.46 -2.99 -4.60
CA GLY A 190 -6.11 -3.91 -3.53
C GLY A 190 -6.04 -3.23 -2.16
N PRO A 191 -6.14 -4.01 -1.06
CA PRO A 191 -6.12 -3.45 0.29
C PRO A 191 -4.74 -2.87 0.62
N TYR A 192 -4.71 -1.71 1.28
CA TYR A 192 -3.48 -1.17 1.81
C TYR A 192 -3.59 -0.75 3.28
N VAL A 193 -2.49 -0.94 4.01
CA VAL A 193 -2.32 -0.50 5.39
C VAL A 193 -1.25 0.58 5.42
N VAL A 194 -1.55 1.69 6.08
CA VAL A 194 -0.58 2.71 6.43
C VAL A 194 -0.18 2.48 7.87
N VAL A 195 1.12 2.36 8.14
CA VAL A 195 1.67 2.33 9.49
C VAL A 195 2.43 3.63 9.73
N HIS A 196 2.17 4.30 10.84
CA HIS A 196 2.78 5.59 11.14
C HIS A 196 3.22 5.69 12.61
N GLY A 197 4.42 6.22 12.84
CA GLY A 197 4.96 6.46 14.18
C GLY A 197 4.32 7.70 14.82
N LYS A 198 3.82 7.58 16.05
CA LYS A 198 3.24 8.71 16.80
C LYS A 198 4.26 9.80 17.12
N ARG A 199 5.55 9.46 17.14
CA ARG A 199 6.68 10.37 17.38
C ARG A 199 7.47 10.67 16.10
N ASP A 200 6.84 10.51 14.93
CA ASP A 200 7.48 10.84 13.66
C ASP A 200 7.70 12.36 13.54
N THR A 201 8.96 12.79 13.61
CA THR A 201 9.36 14.19 13.47
C THR A 201 9.76 14.56 12.03
N VAL A 202 9.72 13.61 11.09
CA VAL A 202 10.13 13.80 9.70
C VAL A 202 8.90 13.93 8.79
N VAL A 203 7.91 13.07 8.99
CA VAL A 203 6.61 13.13 8.31
C VAL A 203 5.53 13.26 9.39
N ASP A 204 4.73 14.31 9.30
CA ASP A 204 3.65 14.52 10.26
C ASP A 204 2.59 13.42 10.09
N ILE A 205 2.24 12.74 11.18
CA ILE A 205 1.18 11.71 11.21
C ILE A 205 -0.15 12.24 10.69
N ALA A 206 -0.42 13.54 10.83
CA ALA A 206 -1.57 14.21 10.26
C ALA A 206 -1.68 14.00 8.74
N ASP A 207 -0.57 13.83 8.03
CA ASP A 207 -0.57 13.56 6.60
C ASP A 207 -1.14 12.18 6.28
N SER A 208 -0.83 11.16 7.09
CA SER A 208 -1.39 9.81 6.91
C SER A 208 -2.86 9.75 7.32
N ARG A 209 -3.24 10.46 8.39
CA ARG A 209 -4.65 10.65 8.76
C ARG A 209 -5.43 11.34 7.64
N ALA A 210 -4.88 12.40 7.06
CA ALA A 210 -5.50 13.14 5.97
C ALA A 210 -5.59 12.33 4.66
N LEU A 211 -4.57 11.52 4.36
CA LEU A 211 -4.59 10.58 3.24
C LEU A 211 -5.78 9.63 3.34
N LEU A 212 -5.99 9.03 4.51
CA LEU A 212 -7.06 8.06 4.73
C LEU A 212 -8.45 8.69 4.83
N ALA A 213 -8.55 9.88 5.40
CA ALA A 213 -9.79 10.66 5.38
C ALA A 213 -10.28 10.94 3.94
N LYS A 214 -9.34 11.17 3.01
CA LYS A 214 -9.63 11.35 1.58
C LYS A 214 -9.82 10.05 0.82
N ALA A 215 -9.18 8.97 1.27
CA ALA A 215 -9.18 7.69 0.56
C ALA A 215 -10.59 7.09 0.41
N GLN A 216 -11.55 7.43 1.27
CA GLN A 216 -12.99 7.05 1.23
C GLN A 216 -13.28 5.58 0.84
N THR A 217 -12.30 4.68 0.97
CA THR A 217 -12.33 3.34 0.43
C THR A 217 -12.26 2.36 1.59
N ALA A 218 -13.14 1.36 1.56
CA ALA A 218 -13.17 0.25 2.52
C ALA A 218 -11.90 -0.65 2.49
N CYS A 219 -10.87 -0.24 1.74
CA CYS A 219 -9.65 -0.99 1.47
C CYS A 219 -8.40 -0.33 2.08
N ALA A 220 -8.54 0.77 2.84
CA ALA A 220 -7.43 1.50 3.46
C ALA A 220 -7.54 1.47 4.99
N SER A 221 -6.44 1.22 5.70
CA SER A 221 -6.39 1.23 7.18
C SER A 221 -5.18 1.98 7.71
N LEU A 222 -5.30 2.61 8.89
CA LEU A 222 -4.20 3.26 9.60
C LEU A 222 -3.84 2.47 10.85
N VAL A 223 -2.57 2.20 11.06
CA VAL A 223 -2.01 1.67 12.30
C VAL A 223 -1.06 2.72 12.87
N GLU A 224 -1.37 3.25 14.05
CA GLU A 224 -0.50 4.21 14.74
C GLU A 224 0.30 3.49 15.82
N VAL A 225 1.62 3.51 15.68
CA VAL A 225 2.54 2.83 16.60
C VAL A 225 3.33 3.82 17.41
N ASP A 226 3.64 3.46 18.65
CA ASP A 226 4.52 4.25 19.50
C ASP A 226 5.98 4.08 19.05
N ASP A 227 6.37 4.78 17.99
CA ASP A 227 7.70 4.74 17.37
C ASP A 227 7.97 6.08 16.64
N GLY A 228 9.21 6.31 16.24
CA GLY A 228 9.61 7.45 15.40
C GLY A 228 9.52 7.14 13.90
N HIS A 229 10.11 8.02 13.07
CA HIS A 229 10.08 7.88 11.60
C HIS A 229 10.66 6.56 11.09
N GLY A 230 11.67 6.03 11.80
CA GLY A 230 12.36 4.81 11.41
C GLY A 230 11.50 3.55 11.47
N LEU A 231 10.42 3.55 12.27
CA LEU A 231 9.56 2.39 12.51
C LEU A 231 10.35 1.11 12.81
N LYS A 232 11.39 1.22 13.66
CA LYS A 232 12.32 0.13 13.98
C LYS A 232 11.63 -1.02 14.70
N THR A 233 10.60 -0.71 15.49
CA THR A 233 9.80 -1.68 16.24
C THR A 233 9.05 -2.66 15.35
N LEU A 234 8.69 -2.28 14.12
CA LEU A 234 8.11 -3.21 13.14
C LEU A 234 9.09 -4.32 12.73
N CYS A 235 10.39 -4.09 12.93
CA CYS A 235 11.45 -5.06 12.67
C CYS A 235 11.91 -5.79 13.94
N GLY A 236 11.17 -5.69 15.04
CA GLY A 236 11.54 -6.28 16.33
C GLY A 236 12.74 -5.59 17.01
N VAL A 237 13.14 -4.42 16.54
CA VAL A 237 14.20 -3.60 17.15
C VAL A 237 13.52 -2.58 18.08
N PRO A 238 14.00 -2.36 19.32
CA PRO A 238 13.43 -1.35 20.20
C PRO A 238 13.33 0.03 19.54
N ALA A 239 12.32 0.81 19.94
CA ALA A 239 12.23 2.20 19.52
C ALA A 239 13.45 2.99 20.04
N ASP A 240 13.69 4.17 19.46
CA ASP A 240 14.72 5.07 19.96
C ASP A 240 14.40 5.64 21.35
N ASP A 241 13.14 5.56 21.76
CA ASP A 241 12.66 5.88 23.10
C ASP A 241 12.69 4.63 24.00
N PRO A 242 13.45 4.62 25.10
CA PRO A 242 13.56 3.48 26.00
C PRO A 242 12.27 3.13 26.74
N ASP A 243 11.32 4.08 26.84
CA ASP A 243 10.03 3.87 27.51
C ASP A 243 8.96 3.32 26.57
N ALA A 244 9.27 3.21 25.27
CA ALA A 244 8.35 2.66 24.29
C ALA A 244 8.12 1.16 24.52
N ALA A 245 6.86 0.77 24.67
CA ALA A 245 6.50 -0.64 24.77
C ALA A 245 6.85 -1.37 23.45
N PRO A 246 7.35 -2.63 23.51
CA PRO A 246 7.59 -3.42 22.31
C PRO A 246 6.28 -3.65 21.56
N LEU A 247 6.35 -3.63 20.23
CA LEU A 247 5.16 -3.90 19.42
C LEU A 247 4.69 -5.35 19.58
N PRO A 248 3.37 -5.59 19.71
CA PRO A 248 2.84 -6.94 19.75
C PRO A 248 3.12 -7.64 18.40
N PRO A 249 3.33 -8.97 18.39
CA PRO A 249 3.72 -9.73 17.20
C PRO A 249 2.87 -9.45 15.93
N PRO A 250 1.53 -9.26 16.00
CA PRO A 250 0.71 -8.98 14.82
C PRO A 250 1.08 -7.68 14.07
N LEU A 251 1.77 -6.75 14.73
CA LEU A 251 2.19 -5.49 14.14
C LEU A 251 3.61 -5.54 13.56
N LEU A 252 4.30 -6.68 13.65
CA LEU A 252 5.58 -6.86 12.97
C LEU A 252 5.39 -6.81 11.45
N LEU A 253 6.39 -6.29 10.74
CA LEU A 253 6.30 -5.99 9.32
C LEU A 253 5.95 -7.21 8.47
N ASP A 254 6.50 -8.38 8.79
CA ASP A 254 6.19 -9.64 8.12
C ASP A 254 4.74 -10.08 8.36
N ARG A 255 4.21 -9.84 9.57
CA ARG A 255 2.81 -10.17 9.89
C ARG A 255 1.83 -9.26 9.19
N LEU A 256 2.16 -7.98 9.02
CA LEU A 256 1.37 -7.06 8.19
C LEU A 256 1.32 -7.52 6.72
N VAL A 257 2.47 -7.91 6.15
CA VAL A 257 2.56 -8.42 4.77
C VAL A 257 1.75 -9.70 4.61
N TRP A 258 1.92 -10.68 5.51
CA TRP A 258 1.15 -11.93 5.49
C TRP A 258 -0.35 -11.67 5.64
N GLY A 259 -0.74 -10.80 6.59
CA GLY A 259 -2.14 -10.49 6.85
C GLY A 259 -2.83 -9.86 5.65
N LEU A 260 -2.17 -8.91 4.96
CA LEU A 260 -2.70 -8.32 3.73
C LEU A 260 -2.75 -9.31 2.57
N TRP A 261 -1.72 -10.15 2.43
CA TRP A 261 -1.69 -11.20 1.41
C TRP A 261 -2.86 -12.18 1.62
N ASP A 262 -3.08 -12.65 2.84
CA ASP A 262 -4.19 -13.57 3.13
C ASP A 262 -5.56 -12.89 2.98
N ALA A 263 -5.69 -11.63 3.40
CA ALA A 263 -6.90 -10.84 3.18
C ALA A 263 -7.22 -10.66 1.68
N ALA A 264 -6.21 -10.62 0.81
CA ALA A 264 -6.40 -10.52 -0.63
C ALA A 264 -6.79 -11.85 -1.30
N ASN A 265 -6.40 -13.00 -0.72
CA ASN A 265 -6.58 -14.32 -1.33
C ASN A 265 -7.53 -15.26 -0.55
N TRP A 266 -8.32 -14.72 0.39
CA TRP A 266 -9.16 -15.54 1.30
C TRP A 266 -10.09 -16.52 0.57
N ARG A 267 -10.66 -16.11 -0.58
CA ARG A 267 -11.54 -16.96 -1.41
C ARG A 267 -10.82 -18.16 -1.99
N GLU A 268 -9.58 -17.95 -2.42
CA GLU A 268 -8.76 -18.95 -3.11
C GLU A 268 -8.16 -19.96 -2.13
N ARG A 269 -7.99 -19.57 -0.86
CA ARG A 269 -7.58 -20.47 0.22
C ARG A 269 -8.71 -21.32 0.81
N GLY A 270 -9.94 -21.18 0.32
CA GLY A 270 -11.12 -21.84 0.91
C GLY A 270 -11.42 -21.38 2.35
N ALA A 271 -10.83 -20.26 2.79
CA ALA A 271 -11.04 -19.71 4.11
C ALA A 271 -12.39 -18.98 4.15
N ARG A 272 -13.05 -18.98 5.32
CA ARG A 272 -14.18 -18.07 5.53
C ARG A 272 -13.66 -16.65 5.41
N ARG A 273 -14.49 -15.77 4.83
CA ARG A 273 -14.23 -14.33 4.77
C ARG A 273 -13.75 -13.86 6.14
N PRO A 274 -12.59 -13.18 6.26
CA PRO A 274 -12.13 -12.70 7.55
C PRO A 274 -13.22 -11.77 8.12
N SER A 275 -13.63 -12.00 9.36
CA SER A 275 -14.63 -11.16 10.03
C SER A 275 -14.02 -9.77 10.30
N ALA A 276 -14.84 -8.74 10.46
CA ALA A 276 -14.37 -7.40 10.84
C ALA A 276 -13.69 -7.32 12.22
N GLY A 277 -13.78 -8.38 13.04
CA GLY A 277 -13.04 -8.54 14.29
C GLY A 277 -11.84 -9.48 14.18
N SER A 278 -11.50 -9.91 12.96
CA SER A 278 -10.28 -10.68 12.70
C SER A 278 -9.06 -9.81 12.99
N PRO A 279 -7.97 -10.35 13.58
CA PRO A 279 -6.71 -9.62 13.71
C PRO A 279 -6.12 -9.19 12.35
N PHE A 280 -6.60 -9.78 11.25
CA PHE A 280 -6.26 -9.42 9.87
C PHE A 280 -7.05 -8.22 9.32
N TYR A 281 -8.09 -7.78 10.03
CA TYR A 281 -8.80 -6.53 9.78
C TYR A 281 -8.23 -5.48 10.73
N PHE A 282 -7.27 -4.70 10.23
CA PHE A 282 -6.70 -3.58 10.98
C PHE A 282 -7.75 -2.48 11.11
N ARG A 283 -8.55 -2.53 12.17
CA ARG A 283 -9.14 -1.30 12.72
C ARG A 283 -7.98 -0.42 13.20
N THR A 284 -8.20 0.88 13.25
CA THR A 284 -7.30 1.83 13.92
C THR A 284 -6.93 1.31 15.30
N TYR A 285 -5.73 0.75 15.43
CA TYR A 285 -5.14 0.41 16.72
C TYR A 285 -4.44 1.69 17.20
N SER A 286 -4.93 2.26 18.29
CA SER A 286 -4.13 3.20 19.06
C SER A 286 -3.65 2.43 20.28
N ILE A 287 -2.36 2.09 20.31
CA ILE A 287 -1.74 1.50 21.51
C ILE A 287 -1.53 2.65 22.50
N GLY A 288 -2.22 2.60 23.64
CA GLY A 288 -2.02 3.55 24.73
C GLY A 288 -0.67 3.32 25.43
N PRO A 289 -0.19 4.27 26.26
CA PRO A 289 1.10 4.21 26.96
C PRO A 289 1.21 3.11 28.05
N GLY A 290 0.46 2.01 27.95
CA GLY A 290 0.51 0.86 28.85
C GLY A 290 0.30 -0.49 28.16
N GLY A 291 0.37 -0.56 26.82
CA GLY A 291 0.16 -1.81 26.08
C GLY A 291 -1.32 -2.26 25.98
N GLU A 292 -2.26 -1.50 26.55
CA GLU A 292 -3.68 -1.74 26.36
C GLU A 292 -4.11 -1.34 24.93
N SER A 293 -4.63 -2.32 24.19
CA SER A 293 -5.27 -2.12 22.90
C SER A 293 -6.73 -1.73 23.13
N SER A 294 -7.06 -0.45 22.99
CA SER A 294 -8.46 -0.03 22.90
C SER A 294 -8.94 -0.16 21.46
N LEU A 295 -10.00 -0.93 21.24
CA LEU A 295 -10.73 -1.00 19.96
C LEU A 295 -11.54 0.30 19.78
N GLY A 296 -11.23 1.06 18.72
CA GLY A 296 -12.09 2.12 18.19
C GLY A 296 -13.13 1.60 17.21
#